data_AF-A0A429WIF3-F1
#
_entry.id   AF-A0A429WIF3-F1
#
_cell.length_a   1.000
_cell.length_b   1.000
_cell.length_c   1.000
_cell.angle_alpha   90.00
_cell.angle_beta   90.00
_cell.angle_gamma   90.00
#
_symmetry.space_group_name_H-M   'P 1'
#
loop_
_entity.id
_entity.type
_entity.pdbx_description
1 polymer ?
#
loop_
_entity_poly.entity_id
_entity_poly.type
_entity_poly.pdbx_seq_one_letter_code
_entity_poly.pdbx_strand_id
1 'polypeptide(L)'
;MSADSISAWHPVARSADVRPGANIFAGFAQGQELALWRSADGTPQAWENRCPHRSVRFTLGQVVENRLSCAYHGWQYAAGSGQCKSIPAHPDMPPPSNLCAKVFSAVDAAGMLWVNLAGETAQAQPQDDIVPAGWSFCRTLAVRADAASLHDALARRGFASDTATAAWRGPLGQSGTVALVLDAQPLLAFIHLWTDAAPGTAAMKTLHIAARSLRSEIEEEEEEESRRPQSAA
;
A
#
# COMPACT_ATOMS: atom_id res chain seq x y z
N MET A 1 8.49 -16.00 19.24
CA MET A 1 7.76 -14.77 18.85
C MET A 1 8.74 -13.62 18.98
N SER A 2 9.68 -13.47 18.04
CA SER A 2 10.49 -12.24 17.97
C SER A 2 9.68 -11.22 17.20
N ALA A 3 9.24 -10.19 17.92
CA ALA A 3 8.80 -8.96 17.30
C ALA A 3 10.06 -8.23 16.83
N ASP A 4 10.58 -8.62 15.67
CA ASP A 4 11.41 -7.71 14.90
C ASP A 4 10.49 -6.54 14.55
N SER A 5 10.81 -5.37 15.10
CA SER A 5 10.09 -4.12 14.87
C SER A 5 10.33 -3.66 13.43
N ILE A 6 9.78 -4.40 12.47
CA ILE A 6 9.53 -3.91 11.11
C ILE A 6 8.64 -2.68 11.26
N SER A 7 9.01 -1.59 10.60
CA SER A 7 8.22 -0.36 10.58
C SER A 7 6.73 -0.67 10.42
N ALA A 8 5.91 -0.18 11.35
CA ALA A 8 4.46 -0.41 11.32
C ALA A 8 3.79 0.27 10.11
N TRP A 9 4.53 1.09 9.35
CA TRP A 9 4.09 1.85 8.20
C TRP A 9 4.44 1.17 6.88
N HIS A 10 3.42 1.01 6.04
CA HIS A 10 3.54 0.40 4.72
C HIS A 10 3.14 1.41 3.64
N PRO A 11 3.96 1.65 2.61
CA PRO A 11 3.53 2.46 1.47
C PRO A 11 2.55 1.64 0.62
N VAL A 12 1.31 2.09 0.42
CA VAL A 12 0.28 1.23 -0.21
C VAL A 12 -0.12 1.70 -1.60
N ALA A 13 -0.29 3.01 -1.80
CA ALA A 13 -0.74 3.56 -3.06
C ALA A 13 -0.02 4.87 -3.36
N ARG A 14 0.08 5.24 -4.64
CA ARG A 14 0.55 6.58 -5.00
C ARG A 14 -0.43 7.60 -4.45
N SER A 15 0.10 8.59 -3.74
CA SER A 15 -0.74 9.62 -3.09
C SER A 15 -1.70 10.31 -4.07
N ALA A 16 -1.21 10.58 -5.28
CA ALA A 16 -1.97 11.24 -6.36
C ALA A 16 -3.10 10.40 -6.97
N ASP A 17 -3.07 9.06 -6.82
CA ASP A 17 -4.12 8.18 -7.36
C ASP A 17 -5.36 8.16 -6.44
N VAL A 18 -5.20 8.57 -5.17
CA VAL A 18 -6.27 8.72 -4.20
C VAL A 18 -6.73 10.18 -4.19
N ARG A 19 -7.73 10.51 -5.02
CA ARG A 19 -8.14 11.90 -5.23
C ARG A 19 -9.16 12.35 -4.18
N PRO A 20 -9.01 13.55 -3.58
CA PRO A 20 -9.94 14.12 -2.61
C PRO A 20 -11.39 14.05 -3.05
N GLY A 21 -12.26 13.46 -2.23
CA GLY A 21 -13.71 13.43 -2.45
C GLY A 21 -14.19 12.67 -3.68
N ALA A 22 -13.30 11.99 -4.44
CA ALA A 22 -13.61 11.56 -5.80
C ALA A 22 -13.58 10.04 -6.00
N ASN A 23 -12.63 9.31 -5.41
CA ASN A 23 -12.52 7.86 -5.60
C ASN A 23 -12.10 7.13 -4.32
N ILE A 24 -12.39 5.83 -4.32
CA ILE A 24 -11.94 4.87 -3.33
C ILE A 24 -10.98 3.91 -4.04
N PHE A 25 -9.72 3.96 -3.67
CA PHE A 25 -8.65 3.16 -4.24
C PHE A 25 -8.49 1.86 -3.44
N ALA A 26 -8.34 0.73 -4.13
CA ALA A 26 -8.10 -0.56 -3.49
C ALA A 26 -6.61 -0.71 -3.17
N GLY A 27 -6.27 -0.95 -1.90
CA GLY A 27 -4.91 -1.20 -1.45
C GLY A 27 -4.78 -2.57 -0.78
N PHE A 28 -3.55 -3.07 -0.67
CA PHE A 28 -3.24 -4.27 0.10
C PHE A 28 -1.96 -4.02 0.91
N ALA A 29 -1.94 -4.47 2.16
CA ALA A 29 -0.73 -4.48 2.97
C ALA A 29 -0.79 -5.62 3.98
N GLN A 30 0.21 -6.50 3.99
CA GLN A 30 0.31 -7.62 4.94
C GLN A 30 -0.96 -8.49 4.98
N GLY A 31 -1.52 -8.81 3.81
CA GLY A 31 -2.77 -9.57 3.67
C GLY A 31 -4.06 -8.80 3.99
N GLN A 32 -3.98 -7.55 4.45
CA GLN A 32 -5.14 -6.70 4.70
C GLN A 32 -5.58 -5.99 3.41
N GLU A 33 -6.82 -6.24 2.96
CA GLU A 33 -7.45 -5.46 1.89
C GLU A 33 -7.96 -4.11 2.44
N LEU A 34 -7.58 -3.02 1.79
CA LEU A 34 -7.79 -1.64 2.24
C LEU A 34 -8.66 -0.85 1.26
N ALA A 35 -9.56 -0.03 1.81
CA ALA A 35 -10.25 1.04 1.10
C ALA A 35 -9.54 2.37 1.41
N LEU A 36 -8.75 2.85 0.46
CA LEU A 36 -8.00 4.10 0.57
C LEU A 36 -8.80 5.22 -0.09
N TRP A 37 -9.06 6.30 0.64
CA TRP A 37 -9.80 7.43 0.11
C TRP A 37 -9.36 8.71 0.81
N ARG A 38 -9.93 9.83 0.37
CA ARG A 38 -9.71 11.13 1.01
C ARG A 38 -11.05 11.81 1.22
N SER A 39 -11.22 12.41 2.39
CA SER A 39 -12.28 13.38 2.63
C SER A 39 -12.12 14.58 1.68
N ALA A 40 -13.16 15.42 1.60
CA ALA A 40 -13.19 16.56 0.68
C ALA A 40 -12.06 17.57 0.96
N ASP A 41 -11.62 17.67 2.22
CA ASP A 41 -10.46 18.48 2.64
C ASP A 41 -9.10 17.87 2.28
N GLY A 42 -9.07 16.70 1.67
CA GLY A 42 -7.86 15.98 1.28
C GLY A 42 -7.25 15.10 2.38
N THR A 43 -7.84 15.06 3.59
CA THR A 43 -7.31 14.23 4.68
C THR A 43 -7.34 12.74 4.28
N PRO A 44 -6.19 12.04 4.32
CA PRO A 44 -6.11 10.64 3.95
C PRO A 44 -6.92 9.74 4.89
N GLN A 45 -7.53 8.70 4.32
CA GLN A 45 -8.30 7.69 5.03
C GLN A 45 -7.86 6.32 4.53
N ALA A 46 -7.53 5.41 5.46
CA ALA A 46 -7.25 4.00 5.14
C ALA A 46 -8.12 3.12 6.01
N TRP A 47 -9.08 2.42 5.40
CA TRP A 47 -10.05 1.59 6.13
C TRP A 47 -9.89 0.13 5.73
N GLU A 48 -10.32 -0.78 6.59
CA GLU A 48 -10.59 -2.15 6.15
C GLU A 48 -11.59 -2.10 4.99
N ASN A 49 -11.34 -2.81 3.89
CA ASN A 49 -12.24 -2.82 2.74
C ASN A 49 -13.49 -3.68 2.99
N ARG A 50 -14.20 -3.45 4.10
CA ARG A 50 -15.29 -4.29 4.57
C ARG A 50 -16.34 -3.47 5.31
N CYS A 51 -17.54 -3.42 4.76
CA CYS A 51 -18.66 -2.78 5.44
C CYS A 51 -19.06 -3.58 6.71
N PRO A 52 -19.18 -2.95 7.90
CA PRO A 52 -19.51 -3.65 9.13
C PRO A 52 -20.94 -4.24 9.14
N HIS A 53 -21.82 -3.78 8.24
CA HIS A 53 -23.18 -4.31 8.11
C HIS A 53 -23.21 -5.74 7.50
N ARG A 54 -22.69 -5.91 6.27
CA ARG A 54 -22.75 -7.18 5.51
C ARG A 54 -21.51 -7.46 4.67
N SER A 55 -20.35 -6.95 5.09
CA SER A 55 -19.04 -7.26 4.54
C SER A 55 -18.79 -6.86 3.08
N VAL A 56 -19.71 -6.12 2.44
CA VAL A 56 -19.48 -5.60 1.09
C VAL A 56 -18.29 -4.67 1.09
N ARG A 57 -17.44 -4.79 0.07
CA ARG A 57 -16.26 -3.95 -0.11
C ARG A 57 -16.64 -2.48 -0.25
N PHE A 58 -15.98 -1.63 0.51
CA PHE A 58 -16.14 -0.18 0.41
C PHE A 58 -15.63 0.39 -0.91
N THR A 59 -14.66 -0.25 -1.56
CA THR A 59 -14.18 0.13 -2.90
C THR A 59 -15.26 0.08 -3.99
N LEU A 60 -16.38 -0.61 -3.75
CA LEU A 60 -17.54 -0.60 -4.65
C LEU A 60 -18.48 0.59 -4.41
N GLY A 61 -18.29 1.29 -3.29
CA GLY A 61 -19.11 2.42 -2.86
C GLY A 61 -18.67 3.75 -3.46
N GLN A 62 -18.98 4.83 -2.75
CA GLN A 62 -18.64 6.18 -3.17
C GLN A 62 -18.33 7.08 -1.97
N VAL A 63 -17.55 8.12 -2.22
CA VAL A 63 -17.32 9.19 -1.25
C VAL A 63 -18.48 10.18 -1.36
N VAL A 64 -19.11 10.50 -0.24
CA VAL A 64 -20.19 11.48 -0.15
C VAL A 64 -19.78 12.48 0.93
N GLU A 65 -19.38 13.68 0.50
CA GLU A 65 -18.81 14.70 1.40
C GLU A 65 -17.63 14.13 2.20
N ASN A 66 -17.74 14.08 3.54
CA ASN A 66 -16.74 13.52 4.45
C ASN A 66 -17.16 12.13 4.97
N ARG A 67 -17.85 11.36 4.13
CA ARG A 67 -18.33 10.02 4.45
C ARG A 67 -18.03 9.05 3.31
N LEU A 68 -17.93 7.78 3.67
CA LEU A 68 -17.92 6.68 2.71
C LEU A 68 -19.30 6.01 2.74
N SER A 69 -19.97 6.00 1.59
CA SER A 69 -21.26 5.33 1.39
C SER A 69 -21.07 3.94 0.80
N CYS A 70 -21.54 2.91 1.51
CA CYS A 70 -21.50 1.53 1.03
C CYS A 70 -22.45 1.31 -0.16
N ALA A 71 -21.98 0.60 -1.18
CA ALA A 71 -22.74 0.31 -2.40
C ALA A 71 -24.00 -0.55 -2.18
N TYR A 72 -24.08 -1.29 -1.07
CA TYR A 72 -25.15 -2.25 -0.87
C TYR A 72 -26.46 -1.58 -0.44
N HIS A 73 -26.45 -0.92 0.71
CA HIS A 73 -27.65 -0.29 1.30
C HIS A 73 -27.46 1.21 1.52
N GLY A 74 -26.39 1.81 0.98
CA GLY A 74 -26.10 3.23 1.12
C GLY A 74 -25.72 3.67 2.54
N TRP A 75 -25.40 2.73 3.45
CA TRP A 75 -24.99 3.09 4.81
C TRP A 75 -23.73 3.94 4.75
N GLN A 76 -23.76 5.08 5.44
CA GLN A 76 -22.69 6.07 5.38
C GLN A 76 -21.92 6.13 6.69
N TYR A 77 -20.60 6.15 6.57
CA TYR A 77 -19.68 6.13 7.69
C TYR A 77 -18.79 7.38 7.66
N ALA A 78 -18.58 8.01 8.81
CA ALA A 78 -17.81 9.25 8.91
C ALA A 78 -16.31 9.01 8.72
N ALA A 79 -15.62 9.93 8.02
CA ALA A 79 -14.17 10.03 8.02
C ALA A 79 -13.61 10.07 9.46
N GLY A 80 -12.39 9.58 9.65
CA GLY A 80 -11.71 9.51 10.94
C GLY A 80 -12.24 8.37 11.80
N SER A 81 -13.42 8.51 12.39
CA SER A 81 -13.96 7.54 13.37
C SER A 81 -14.54 6.26 12.77
N GLY A 82 -14.83 6.26 11.46
CA GLY A 82 -15.56 5.17 10.81
C GLY A 82 -17.00 5.01 11.30
N GLN A 83 -17.52 5.88 12.17
CA GLN A 83 -18.84 5.71 12.77
C GLN A 83 -19.96 5.80 11.74
N CYS A 84 -20.94 4.89 11.81
CA CYS A 84 -22.15 4.99 11.00
C CYS A 84 -22.95 6.24 11.37
N LYS A 85 -23.36 7.00 10.36
CA LYS A 85 -24.02 8.30 10.52
C LYS A 85 -25.32 8.42 9.73
N SER A 86 -25.54 7.52 8.79
CA SER A 86 -26.78 7.47 8.01
C SER A 86 -27.10 6.05 7.60
N ILE A 87 -28.37 5.68 7.81
CA ILE A 87 -29.01 4.45 7.35
C ILE A 87 -30.16 4.89 6.42
N PRO A 88 -29.97 4.93 5.10
CA PRO A 88 -30.96 5.54 4.20
C PRO A 88 -32.37 4.96 4.29
N ALA A 89 -32.50 3.67 4.59
CA ALA A 89 -33.80 3.02 4.76
C ALA A 89 -34.53 3.40 6.06
N HIS A 90 -33.82 3.97 7.03
CA HIS A 90 -34.34 4.39 8.34
C HIS A 90 -33.77 5.77 8.72
N PRO A 91 -34.17 6.84 8.00
CA PRO A 91 -33.56 8.16 8.14
C PRO A 91 -33.76 8.78 9.54
N ASP A 92 -34.87 8.44 10.21
CA ASP A 92 -35.21 8.95 11.55
C ASP A 92 -34.59 8.12 12.68
N MET A 93 -33.94 7.00 12.37
CA MET A 93 -33.30 6.14 13.36
C MET A 93 -31.83 6.55 13.53
N PRO A 94 -31.40 6.93 14.75
CA PRO A 94 -29.98 7.14 15.00
C PRO A 94 -29.23 5.80 14.86
N PRO A 95 -28.17 5.71 14.06
CA PRO A 95 -27.39 4.50 13.95
C PRO A 95 -26.77 4.10 15.30
N PRO A 96 -26.62 2.80 15.58
CA PRO A 96 -25.92 2.34 16.78
C PRO A 96 -24.50 2.91 16.86
N SER A 97 -24.10 3.39 18.03
CA SER A 97 -22.81 4.08 18.22
C SER A 97 -21.59 3.18 18.03
N ASN A 98 -21.75 1.87 18.24
CA ASN A 98 -20.72 0.83 18.09
C ASN A 98 -20.56 0.33 16.65
N LEU A 99 -21.38 0.80 15.73
CA LEU A 99 -21.34 0.40 14.34
C LEU A 99 -20.33 1.27 13.58
N CYS A 100 -19.06 0.89 13.68
CA CYS A 100 -17.95 1.59 13.04
C CYS A 100 -17.28 0.73 11.97
N ALA A 101 -16.87 1.36 10.87
CA ALA A 101 -15.85 0.80 9.99
C ALA A 101 -14.52 0.72 10.75
N LYS A 102 -13.70 -0.29 10.44
CA LYS A 102 -12.34 -0.39 10.99
C LYS A 102 -11.43 0.57 10.24
N VAL A 103 -10.78 1.47 10.97
CA VAL A 103 -9.91 2.53 10.43
C VAL A 103 -8.45 2.27 10.84
N PHE A 104 -7.54 2.62 9.94
CA PHE A 104 -6.09 2.58 10.11
C PHE A 104 -5.51 3.99 9.96
N SER A 105 -4.38 4.27 10.62
CA SER A 105 -3.69 5.54 10.43
C SER A 105 -3.10 5.62 9.01
N ALA A 106 -3.18 6.81 8.41
CA ALA A 106 -2.70 7.04 7.04
C ALA A 106 -2.02 8.41 6.92
N VAL A 107 -0.94 8.49 6.15
CA VAL A 107 -0.21 9.75 5.92
C VAL A 107 0.45 9.79 4.56
N ASP A 108 0.57 10.99 3.98
CA ASP A 108 1.34 11.23 2.77
C ASP A 108 2.83 11.43 3.08
N ALA A 109 3.68 10.63 2.44
CA ALA A 109 5.12 10.80 2.51
C ALA A 109 5.79 10.25 1.24
N ALA A 110 6.83 10.93 0.76
CA ALA A 110 7.61 10.51 -0.41
C ALA A 110 6.75 10.15 -1.66
N GLY A 111 5.66 10.88 -1.91
CA GLY A 111 4.76 10.66 -3.05
C GLY A 111 3.80 9.46 -2.93
N MET A 112 3.80 8.77 -1.79
CA MET A 112 2.95 7.63 -1.50
C MET A 112 2.03 7.92 -0.30
N LEU A 113 0.89 7.23 -0.28
CA LEU A 113 0.03 7.10 0.88
C LEU A 113 0.51 5.90 1.70
N TRP A 114 0.95 6.17 2.92
CA TRP A 114 1.42 5.18 3.88
C TRP A 114 0.31 4.82 4.85
N VAL A 115 0.26 3.55 5.25
CA VAL A 115 -0.77 3.01 6.15
C VAL A 115 -0.12 2.26 7.31
N ASN A 116 -0.61 2.52 8.52
CA ASN A 116 -0.22 1.79 9.72
C ASN A 116 -1.33 0.83 10.16
N LEU A 117 -1.03 -0.47 10.12
CA LEU A 117 -2.02 -1.51 10.40
C LEU A 117 -2.27 -1.76 11.90
N ALA A 118 -1.50 -1.14 12.79
CA ALA A 118 -1.67 -1.29 14.25
C ALA A 118 -2.90 -0.54 14.80
N GLY A 119 -3.56 0.31 13.99
CA GLY A 119 -4.78 1.04 14.34
C GLY A 119 -4.56 2.53 14.63
N GLU A 120 -5.64 3.23 15.00
CA GLU A 120 -5.70 4.70 15.19
C GLU A 120 -4.73 5.27 16.25
N THR A 121 -4.13 4.44 17.10
CA THR A 121 -3.17 4.86 18.13
C THR A 121 -1.77 5.17 17.61
N ALA A 122 -1.48 4.87 16.33
CA ALA A 122 -0.21 5.21 15.71
C ALA A 122 -0.16 6.70 15.33
N GLN A 123 0.40 7.53 16.22
CA GLN A 123 0.73 8.94 15.97
C GLN A 123 2.11 9.14 15.32
N ALA A 124 2.97 8.12 15.36
CA ALA A 124 4.30 8.21 14.77
C ALA A 124 4.19 8.27 13.24
N GLN A 125 4.85 9.23 12.58
CA GLN A 125 4.97 9.24 11.13
C GLN A 125 5.85 8.06 10.66
N PRO A 126 5.82 7.66 9.37
CA PRO A 126 6.86 6.84 8.78
C PRO A 126 8.23 7.43 9.14
N GLN A 127 9.24 6.59 9.39
CA GLN A 127 10.58 7.08 9.69
C GLN A 127 11.09 7.95 8.53
N ASP A 128 11.63 9.13 8.86
CA ASP A 128 12.01 10.14 7.87
C ASP A 128 13.17 9.72 6.95
N ASP A 129 13.90 8.65 7.31
CA ASP A 129 15.10 8.18 6.62
C ASP A 129 14.86 7.02 5.64
N ILE A 130 13.64 6.44 5.60
CA ILE A 130 13.33 5.32 4.71
C ILE A 130 13.59 5.71 3.25
N VAL A 131 13.04 6.85 2.82
CA VAL A 131 13.29 7.45 1.50
C VAL A 131 14.11 8.72 1.69
N PRO A 132 15.32 8.83 1.11
CA PRO A 132 16.14 10.02 1.30
C PRO A 132 15.47 11.29 0.77
N ALA A 133 15.73 12.42 1.41
CA ALA A 133 15.19 13.71 1.00
C ALA A 133 15.57 14.03 -0.46
N GLY A 134 14.62 14.58 -1.22
CA GLY A 134 14.79 14.92 -2.63
C GLY A 134 14.62 13.76 -3.61
N TRP A 135 14.47 12.52 -3.13
CA TRP A 135 14.22 11.37 -3.99
C TRP A 135 12.78 11.33 -4.47
N SER A 136 12.59 10.80 -5.67
CA SER A 136 11.28 10.75 -6.34
C SER A 136 10.76 9.33 -6.40
N PHE A 137 9.46 9.15 -6.11
CA PHE A 137 8.78 7.91 -6.40
C PHE A 137 8.82 7.64 -7.91
N CYS A 138 9.33 6.46 -8.28
CA CYS A 138 9.41 5.99 -9.65
C CYS A 138 8.13 5.23 -10.01
N ARG A 139 7.91 4.05 -9.41
CA ARG A 139 6.74 3.21 -9.67
C ARG A 139 6.59 2.10 -8.64
N THR A 140 5.41 1.51 -8.62
CA THR A 140 5.16 0.20 -8.01
C THR A 140 5.28 -0.89 -9.09
N LEU A 141 5.94 -1.99 -8.75
CA LEU A 141 5.94 -3.23 -9.51
C LEU A 141 5.04 -4.23 -8.79
N ALA A 142 4.02 -4.76 -9.47
CA ALA A 142 3.27 -5.92 -9.01
C ALA A 142 3.97 -7.16 -9.53
N VAL A 143 4.49 -7.99 -8.64
CA VAL A 143 5.32 -9.15 -8.99
C VAL A 143 4.61 -10.41 -8.51
N ARG A 144 4.47 -11.40 -9.40
CA ARG A 144 3.86 -12.69 -9.06
C ARG A 144 4.84 -13.60 -8.31
N ALA A 145 5.22 -13.18 -7.11
CA ALA A 145 6.10 -13.89 -6.21
C ALA A 145 5.71 -13.53 -4.77
N ASP A 146 6.14 -14.34 -3.81
CA ASP A 146 6.05 -13.96 -2.41
C ASP A 146 7.15 -12.96 -2.01
N ALA A 147 7.02 -12.32 -0.85
CA ALA A 147 7.95 -11.31 -0.39
C ALA A 147 9.38 -11.85 -0.13
N ALA A 148 9.53 -13.12 0.24
CA ALA A 148 10.83 -13.72 0.49
C ALA A 148 11.62 -13.89 -0.82
N SER A 149 10.97 -14.38 -1.87
CA SER A 149 11.55 -14.45 -3.21
C SER A 149 11.99 -13.06 -3.72
N LEU A 150 11.21 -12.01 -3.45
CA LEU A 150 11.60 -10.65 -3.83
C LEU A 150 12.82 -10.14 -3.05
N HIS A 151 12.91 -10.43 -1.76
CA HIS A 151 14.08 -10.10 -0.95
C HIS A 151 15.35 -10.76 -1.50
N ASP A 152 15.27 -12.06 -1.79
CA ASP A 152 16.42 -12.80 -2.36
C ASP A 152 16.80 -12.27 -3.74
N ALA A 153 15.82 -11.94 -4.58
CA ALA A 153 16.06 -11.36 -5.90
C ALA A 153 16.72 -9.98 -5.85
N LEU A 154 16.32 -9.13 -4.90
CA LEU A 154 16.95 -7.83 -4.67
C LEU A 154 18.39 -8.00 -4.19
N ALA A 155 18.64 -8.92 -3.25
CA ALA A 155 19.97 -9.23 -2.74
C ALA A 155 20.92 -9.68 -3.87
N ARG A 156 20.48 -10.62 -4.73
CA ARG A 156 21.26 -11.09 -5.89
C ARG A 156 21.63 -9.97 -6.87
N ARG A 157 20.85 -8.89 -6.88
CA ARG A 157 21.02 -7.73 -7.77
C ARG A 157 21.75 -6.56 -7.11
N GLY A 158 22.39 -6.80 -5.96
CA GLY A 158 23.26 -5.82 -5.30
C GLY A 158 22.50 -4.77 -4.47
N PHE A 159 21.23 -5.02 -4.15
CA PHE A 159 20.56 -4.24 -3.11
C PHE A 159 20.95 -4.77 -1.73
N ALA A 160 21.29 -3.85 -0.83
CA ALA A 160 21.52 -4.14 0.58
C ALA A 160 20.24 -3.83 1.38
N SER A 161 19.86 -4.74 2.28
CA SER A 161 18.74 -4.53 3.20
C SER A 161 19.17 -3.73 4.42
N ASP A 162 18.36 -2.74 4.79
CA ASP A 162 18.42 -2.02 6.05
C ASP A 162 17.36 -2.61 7.01
N THR A 163 17.83 -3.35 8.02
CA THR A 163 16.95 -4.05 8.96
C THR A 163 16.15 -3.12 9.85
N ALA A 164 16.57 -1.86 10.03
CA ALA A 164 15.83 -0.91 10.85
C ALA A 164 14.59 -0.36 10.12
N THR A 165 14.69 -0.20 8.79
CA THR A 165 13.64 0.42 7.96
C THR A 165 12.92 -0.58 7.05
N ALA A 166 13.43 -1.81 6.94
CA ALA A 166 13.09 -2.80 5.92
C ALA A 166 13.33 -2.33 4.47
N ALA A 167 14.04 -1.20 4.28
CA ALA A 167 14.34 -0.66 2.96
C ALA A 167 15.51 -1.40 2.32
N TRP A 168 15.39 -1.68 1.03
CA TRP A 168 16.47 -2.19 0.20
C TRP A 168 17.09 -1.06 -0.59
N ARG A 169 18.41 -0.92 -0.57
CA ARG A 169 19.14 0.17 -1.23
C ARG A 169 20.18 -0.39 -2.18
N GLY A 170 20.17 0.07 -3.42
CA GLY A 170 21.10 -0.41 -4.44
C GLY A 170 20.95 0.34 -5.76
N PRO A 171 21.78 0.01 -6.76
CA PRO A 171 21.63 0.55 -8.11
C PRO A 171 20.48 -0.14 -8.84
N LEU A 172 19.73 0.61 -9.65
CA LEU A 172 18.87 0.06 -10.70
C LEU A 172 19.13 0.81 -12.01
N GLY A 173 19.75 0.12 -12.96
CA GLY A 173 20.36 0.79 -14.10
C GLY A 173 21.51 1.69 -13.66
N GLN A 174 21.41 2.99 -13.90
CA GLN A 174 22.45 3.98 -13.57
C GLN A 174 22.08 4.87 -12.37
N SER A 175 20.95 4.61 -11.71
CA SER A 175 20.41 5.46 -10.65
C SER A 175 20.42 4.76 -9.31
N GLY A 176 20.67 5.54 -8.25
CA GLY A 176 20.46 5.07 -6.89
C GLY A 176 18.97 4.79 -6.68
N THR A 177 18.66 3.66 -6.06
CA THR A 177 17.27 3.19 -5.89
C THR A 177 17.03 2.69 -4.47
N VAL A 178 15.88 3.06 -3.92
CA VAL A 178 15.29 2.48 -2.71
C VAL A 178 14.11 1.63 -3.13
N ALA A 179 14.06 0.39 -2.64
CA ALA A 179 12.98 -0.55 -2.81
C ALA A 179 12.36 -0.89 -1.46
N LEU A 180 11.03 -0.82 -1.36
CA LEU A 180 10.27 -1.43 -0.27
C LEU A 180 9.41 -2.55 -0.82
N VAL A 181 9.56 -3.73 -0.23
CA VAL A 181 8.74 -4.89 -0.55
C VAL A 181 7.52 -4.89 0.36
N LEU A 182 6.35 -5.01 -0.24
CA LEU A 182 5.08 -5.12 0.47
C LEU A 182 4.43 -6.44 0.11
N ASP A 183 4.24 -7.30 1.10
CA ASP A 183 3.45 -8.51 0.94
C ASP A 183 1.97 -8.14 0.75
N ALA A 184 1.38 -8.58 -0.36
CA ALA A 184 -0.03 -8.35 -0.65
C ALA A 184 -0.85 -9.62 -0.41
N GLN A 185 -0.43 -10.74 -1.01
CA GLN A 185 -1.06 -12.07 -0.92
C GLN A 185 -0.01 -13.17 -1.14
N PRO A 186 -0.28 -14.46 -0.80
CA PRO A 186 0.72 -15.55 -0.82
C PRO A 186 1.51 -15.79 -2.12
N LEU A 187 1.18 -15.15 -3.25
CA LEU A 187 1.90 -15.22 -4.53
C LEU A 187 1.90 -13.86 -5.26
N LEU A 188 1.70 -12.77 -4.52
CA LEU A 188 1.67 -11.43 -5.06
C LEU A 188 2.28 -10.49 -4.03
N ALA A 189 3.41 -9.90 -4.40
CA ALA A 189 4.04 -8.85 -3.63
C ALA A 189 4.28 -7.62 -4.52
N PHE A 190 4.41 -6.47 -3.87
CA PHE A 190 4.71 -5.21 -4.52
C PHE A 190 6.14 -4.78 -4.22
N ILE A 191 6.83 -4.20 -5.20
CA ILE A 191 8.06 -3.44 -5.00
C ILE A 191 7.76 -1.97 -5.28
N HIS A 192 7.83 -1.14 -4.26
CA HIS A 192 7.75 0.32 -4.40
C HIS A 192 9.16 0.88 -4.59
N LEU A 193 9.37 1.61 -5.68
CA LEU A 193 10.69 2.12 -6.05
C LEU A 193 10.76 3.65 -5.95
N TRP A 194 11.81 4.14 -5.29
CA TRP A 194 12.22 5.55 -5.28
C TRP A 194 13.63 5.69 -5.81
N THR A 195 13.96 6.87 -6.35
CA THR A 195 15.25 7.11 -6.98
C THR A 195 15.74 8.55 -6.80
N ASP A 196 17.05 8.73 -6.93
CA ASP A 196 17.70 10.04 -7.07
C ASP A 196 17.48 10.70 -8.45
N ALA A 197 17.00 9.95 -9.45
CA ALA A 197 16.67 10.51 -10.75
C ALA A 197 15.46 11.44 -10.68
N ALA A 198 15.61 12.66 -11.20
CA ALA A 198 14.50 13.62 -11.23
C ALA A 198 13.41 13.22 -12.24
N PRO A 199 12.12 13.50 -11.96
CA PRO A 199 11.02 13.23 -12.88
C PRO A 199 11.22 13.91 -14.25
N GLY A 200 10.82 13.23 -15.32
CA GLY A 200 10.93 13.75 -16.70
C GLY A 200 12.33 13.69 -17.31
N THR A 201 13.35 13.26 -16.58
CA THR A 201 14.72 13.13 -17.10
C THR A 201 14.92 11.83 -17.90
N ALA A 202 15.99 11.79 -18.70
CA ALA A 202 16.42 10.56 -19.37
C ALA A 202 16.78 9.45 -18.37
N ALA A 203 17.37 9.80 -17.22
CA ALA A 203 17.68 8.85 -16.15
C ALA A 203 16.41 8.15 -15.63
N MET A 204 15.34 8.91 -15.34
CA MET A 204 14.05 8.35 -14.93
C MET A 204 13.45 7.45 -16.02
N LYS A 205 13.57 7.82 -17.30
CA LYS A 205 13.11 6.99 -18.42
C LYS A 205 13.85 5.65 -18.47
N THR A 206 15.18 5.67 -18.34
CA THR A 206 16.01 4.46 -18.29
C THR A 206 15.66 3.60 -17.07
N LEU A 207 15.43 4.22 -15.91
CA LEU A 207 15.00 3.53 -14.71
C LEU A 207 13.65 2.82 -14.88
N HIS A 208 12.68 3.45 -15.55
CA HIS A 208 11.40 2.79 -15.85
C HIS A 208 11.57 1.53 -16.72
N ILE A 209 12.55 1.51 -17.63
CA ILE A 209 12.89 0.34 -18.44
C ILE A 209 13.53 -0.72 -17.55
N ALA A 210 14.55 -0.36 -16.77
CA ALA A 210 15.23 -1.27 -15.85
C ALA A 210 14.26 -1.90 -14.82
N ALA A 211 13.31 -1.12 -14.29
CA ALA A 211 12.29 -1.63 -13.38
C ALA A 211 11.31 -2.61 -14.04
N ARG A 212 11.05 -2.47 -15.35
CA ARG A 212 10.25 -3.47 -16.09
C ARG A 212 11.02 -4.77 -16.27
N SER A 213 12.30 -4.68 -16.65
CA SER A 213 13.18 -5.84 -16.77
C SER A 213 13.31 -6.57 -15.44
N LEU A 214 13.56 -5.85 -14.35
CA LEU A 214 13.62 -6.39 -12.99
C LEU A 214 12.41 -7.27 -12.67
N ARG A 215 11.19 -6.76 -12.92
CA ARG A 215 9.97 -7.54 -12.70
C ARG A 215 9.94 -8.81 -13.54
N SER A 216 10.19 -8.70 -14.85
CA SER A 216 10.12 -9.83 -15.78
C SER A 216 11.12 -10.92 -15.41
N GLU A 217 12.36 -10.54 -15.12
CA GLU A 217 13.40 -11.49 -14.72
C GLU A 217 13.05 -12.24 -13.43
N ILE A 218 12.49 -11.53 -12.43
CA ILE A 218 12.06 -12.19 -11.18
C ILE A 218 10.93 -13.19 -11.45
N GLU A 219 9.91 -12.81 -12.23
CA GLU A 219 8.79 -13.71 -12.54
C GLU A 219 9.23 -14.93 -13.37
N GLU A 220 10.25 -14.78 -14.23
CA GLU A 220 10.87 -15.87 -15.00
C GLU A 220 11.68 -16.81 -14.09
N GLU A 221 12.49 -16.27 -13.17
CA GLU A 221 13.25 -17.05 -12.18
C GLU A 221 12.32 -17.92 -11.30
N GLU A 222 11.21 -17.36 -10.82
CA GLU A 222 10.21 -18.09 -10.03
C GLU A 222 9.53 -19.20 -10.84
N GLU A 223 9.23 -18.94 -12.13
CA GLU A 223 8.64 -19.95 -13.00
C GLU A 223 9.62 -21.10 -13.27
N GLU A 224 10.91 -20.81 -13.48
CA GLU A 224 11.95 -21.82 -13.63
C GLU A 224 12.12 -22.66 -12.36
N GLU A 225 12.17 -22.05 -11.18
CA GLU A 225 12.30 -22.75 -9.90
C GLU A 225 11.08 -23.66 -9.65
N SER A 226 9.87 -23.18 -9.93
CA SER A 226 8.64 -23.97 -9.79
C SER A 226 8.58 -25.22 -10.68
N ARG A 227 9.32 -25.20 -11.80
CA ARG A 227 9.41 -26.32 -12.76
C ARG A 227 10.53 -27.30 -12.44
N ARG A 228 11.43 -26.98 -11.49
CA ARG A 228 12.51 -27.91 -11.11
C ARG A 228 11.90 -29.14 -10.42
N PRO A 229 12.26 -30.36 -10.86
CA PRO A 229 11.78 -31.57 -10.20
C PRO A 229 12.27 -31.57 -8.75
N GLN A 230 11.34 -31.60 -7.80
CA GLN A 230 11.67 -31.78 -6.40
C GLN A 230 12.40 -33.11 -6.26
N SER A 231 13.68 -33.08 -5.89
CA SER A 231 14.42 -34.33 -5.69
C SER A 231 13.73 -35.11 -4.57
N ALA A 232 13.25 -36.31 -4.87
CA ALA A 232 12.71 -37.21 -3.86
C ALA A 232 13.79 -37.48 -2.80
N ALA A 233 13.55 -37.01 -1.57
CA ALA A 233 14.30 -37.41 -0.39
C ALA A 233 13.81 -38.78 0.11
#